data_AF-A0A5A8A3M3-F1
#
_entry.id   AF-A0A5A8A3M3-F1
#
_cell.length_a   1.000
_cell.length_b   1.000
_cell.length_c   1.000
_cell.angle_alpha   90.00
_cell.angle_beta   90.00
_cell.angle_gamma   90.00
#
_symmetry.space_group_name_H-M   'P 1'
#
loop_
_entity.id
_entity.type
_entity.pdbx_description
1 polymer ?
#
loop_
_entity_poly.entity_id
_entity_poly.type
_entity_poly.pdbx_seq_one_letter_code
_entity_poly.pdbx_strand_id
1 'polypeptide(L)'
;MIESDLLTADEAAKLLRIGRWTFDDHVARGDIAYIAVGLGEKRIRKRFDPEDIARFREQQRRVECPPQPTQGRRRAAKLPESEIIDFKALLAERRAKRQKGNQRP
;
A
#
# COMPACT_ATOMS: atom_id res chain seq x y z
N MET A 1 1.08 -45.14 -9.98
CA MET A 1 0.17 -44.63 -11.03
C MET A 1 0.48 -43.15 -11.16
N ILE A 2 1.28 -42.76 -12.15
CA ILE A 2 1.58 -41.35 -12.44
C ILE A 2 1.00 -41.10 -13.83
N GLU A 3 -0.32 -40.93 -13.89
CA GLU A 3 -0.96 -40.29 -15.03
C GLU A 3 -1.07 -38.81 -14.68
N SER A 4 0.06 -38.14 -14.60
CA SER A 4 0.10 -36.67 -14.45
C SER A 4 -0.18 -36.08 -15.82
N ASP A 5 -1.46 -36.08 -16.21
CA ASP A 5 -1.90 -35.46 -17.44
C ASP A 5 -1.61 -33.96 -17.33
N LEU A 6 -0.61 -33.54 -18.10
CA LEU A 6 -0.03 -32.22 -18.00
C LEU A 6 -1.02 -31.18 -18.53
N LEU A 7 -1.48 -30.32 -17.63
CA LEU A 7 -2.55 -29.37 -17.91
C LEU A 7 -2.07 -28.29 -18.87
N THR A 8 -2.95 -27.91 -19.79
CA THR A 8 -2.82 -26.64 -20.51
C THR A 8 -3.03 -25.48 -19.54
N ALA A 9 -2.52 -24.30 -19.90
CA ALA A 9 -2.81 -23.11 -19.13
C ALA A 9 -4.31 -22.74 -19.09
N ASP A 10 -5.13 -23.17 -20.06
CA ASP A 10 -6.58 -22.95 -20.01
C ASP A 10 -7.26 -23.87 -18.99
N GLU A 11 -6.83 -25.13 -18.92
CA GLU A 11 -7.30 -26.07 -17.90
C GLU A 11 -6.84 -25.65 -16.50
N ALA A 12 -5.58 -25.22 -16.36
CA ALA A 12 -5.04 -24.71 -15.11
C ALA A 12 -5.79 -23.46 -14.61
N ALA A 13 -6.07 -22.50 -15.51
CA ALA A 13 -6.85 -21.31 -15.18
C ALA A 13 -8.29 -21.67 -14.76
N LYS A 14 -8.92 -22.65 -15.43
CA LYS A 14 -10.25 -23.17 -15.06
C LYS A 14 -10.26 -23.83 -13.69
N LEU A 15 -9.21 -24.60 -13.35
CA LEU A 15 -9.08 -25.23 -12.03
C LEU A 15 -8.97 -24.20 -10.91
N LEU A 16 -8.20 -23.12 -11.13
CA LEU A 16 -8.07 -22.02 -10.19
C LEU A 16 -9.26 -21.04 -10.22
N ARG A 17 -10.18 -21.20 -11.18
CA ARG A 17 -11.31 -20.30 -11.44
C ARG A 17 -10.89 -18.83 -11.62
N ILE A 18 -9.76 -18.60 -12.30
CA ILE A 18 -9.27 -17.26 -12.63
C ILE A 18 -9.27 -17.03 -14.15
N GLY A 19 -9.23 -15.76 -14.54
CA GLY A 19 -9.10 -15.39 -15.95
C GLY A 19 -7.76 -15.84 -16.52
N ARG A 20 -7.74 -16.18 -17.82
CA ARG A 20 -6.53 -16.63 -18.51
C ARG A 20 -5.40 -15.59 -18.46
N TRP A 21 -5.76 -14.31 -18.62
CA TRP A 21 -4.81 -13.21 -18.52
C TRP A 21 -4.15 -13.13 -17.14
N THR A 22 -4.93 -13.25 -16.06
CA THR A 22 -4.41 -13.25 -14.69
C THR A 22 -3.49 -14.44 -14.43
N PHE A 23 -3.84 -15.61 -14.96
CA PHE A 23 -2.99 -16.79 -14.88
C PHE A 23 -1.66 -16.57 -15.59
N ASP A 24 -1.67 -16.07 -16.82
CA ASP A 24 -0.44 -15.81 -17.59
C ASP A 24 0.45 -14.77 -16.89
N ASP A 25 -0.12 -13.76 -16.23
CA ASP A 25 0.63 -12.79 -15.42
C ASP A 25 1.32 -13.45 -14.21
N HIS A 26 0.66 -14.38 -13.51
CA HIS A 26 1.28 -15.15 -12.42
C HIS A 26 2.42 -16.04 -12.92
N VAL A 27 2.26 -16.68 -14.08
CA VAL A 27 3.33 -17.45 -14.71
C VAL A 27 4.49 -16.54 -15.13
N ALA A 28 4.21 -15.35 -15.65
CA ALA A 28 5.24 -14.38 -16.04
C ALA A 28 6.01 -13.82 -14.84
N ARG A 29 5.34 -13.67 -13.68
CA ARG A 29 5.97 -13.30 -12.41
C ARG A 29 6.80 -14.43 -11.79
N GLY A 30 6.61 -15.67 -12.23
CA GLY A 30 7.28 -16.85 -11.68
C GLY A 30 6.59 -17.44 -10.45
N ASP A 31 5.33 -17.09 -10.20
CA ASP A 31 4.56 -17.62 -9.05
C ASP A 31 4.13 -19.08 -9.28
N ILE A 32 4.05 -19.52 -10.54
CA ILE A 32 3.59 -20.85 -10.94
C ILE A 32 4.67 -21.52 -11.79
N ALA A 33 5.14 -22.69 -11.36
CA ALA A 33 6.09 -23.49 -12.13
C ALA A 33 5.42 -24.08 -13.37
N TYR A 34 6.19 -24.22 -14.45
CA TYR A 34 5.73 -24.81 -15.69
C TYR A 34 6.80 -25.69 -16.29
N ILE A 35 6.36 -26.70 -17.03
CA ILE A 35 7.19 -27.59 -17.82
C ILE A 35 7.18 -27.06 -19.26
N ALA A 36 8.37 -26.73 -19.76
CA ALA A 36 8.58 -26.41 -21.16
C ALA A 36 8.59 -27.70 -21.98
N VAL A 37 7.53 -27.94 -22.76
CA VAL A 37 7.39 -29.17 -23.56
C VAL A 37 7.98 -29.00 -24.98
N GLY A 38 8.15 -27.76 -25.44
CA GLY A 38 8.70 -27.46 -26.76
C GLY A 38 10.12 -26.92 -26.70
N LEU A 39 10.90 -27.17 -27.78
CA LEU A 39 12.24 -26.64 -28.00
C LEU A 39 12.26 -25.21 -28.59
N GLY A 40 11.10 -24.59 -28.80
CA GLY A 40 11.00 -23.27 -29.42
C GLY A 40 11.38 -22.16 -28.45
N GLU A 41 12.50 -21.48 -28.68
CA GLU A 41 13.01 -20.40 -27.82
C GLU A 41 12.09 -19.17 -27.77
N LYS A 42 11.47 -18.79 -28.90
CA LYS A 42 10.59 -17.60 -28.98
C LYS A 42 9.17 -17.82 -28.46
N ARG A 43 8.64 -19.05 -28.59
CA ARG A 43 7.26 -19.40 -28.20
C ARG A 43 7.27 -20.77 -27.54
N ILE A 44 7.71 -20.79 -26.29
CA ILE A 44 7.76 -22.01 -25.49
C ILE A 44 6.34 -22.48 -25.19
N ARG A 45 6.03 -23.72 -25.57
CA ARG A 45 4.78 -24.38 -25.15
C ARG A 45 4.92 -24.80 -23.69
N LYS A 46 4.10 -24.20 -22.83
CA LYS A 46 4.09 -24.43 -21.39
C LYS A 46 3.00 -25.43 -21.03
N ARG A 47 3.32 -26.35 -20.12
CA ARG A 47 2.38 -27.26 -19.47
C ARG A 47 2.54 -27.18 -17.96
N PHE A 48 1.50 -27.54 -17.22
CA PHE A 48 1.44 -27.36 -15.78
C PHE A 48 1.14 -28.68 -15.10
N ASP A 49 1.88 -28.97 -14.04
CA ASP A 49 1.55 -30.09 -13.17
C ASP A 49 0.38 -29.70 -12.26
N PRO A 50 -0.63 -30.56 -12.08
CA PRO A 50 -1.68 -30.33 -11.09
C PRO A 50 -1.14 -30.08 -9.66
N GLU A 51 0.00 -30.68 -9.28
CA GLU A 51 0.62 -30.47 -7.97
C GLU A 51 1.15 -29.03 -7.83
N ASP A 52 1.76 -28.47 -8.87
CA ASP A 52 2.24 -27.08 -8.87
C ASP A 52 1.08 -26.08 -8.72
N ILE A 53 -0.05 -26.38 -9.35
CA ILE A 53 -1.28 -25.57 -9.22
C ILE A 53 -1.84 -25.65 -7.79
N ALA A 54 -1.83 -26.84 -7.19
CA ALA A 54 -2.24 -27.00 -5.79
C ALA A 54 -1.33 -26.22 -4.85
N ARG A 55 -0.01 -26.27 -5.07
CA ARG A 55 0.98 -25.51 -4.31
C ARG A 55 0.77 -24.01 -4.43
N PHE A 56 0.49 -23.50 -5.63
CA PHE A 56 0.14 -22.09 -5.83
C PHE A 56 -1.11 -21.69 -5.04
N ARG A 57 -2.15 -22.53 -5.05
CA ARG A 57 -3.38 -22.30 -4.27
C ARG A 57 -3.10 -22.20 -2.78
N GLU A 58 -2.21 -23.04 -2.26
CA GLU A 58 -1.80 -22.98 -0.85
C GLU A 58 -0.99 -21.72 -0.52
N GLN A 59 -0.07 -21.31 -1.40
CA GLN A 59 0.71 -20.08 -1.21
C GLN A 59 -0.16 -18.82 -1.25
N GLN A 60 -1.19 -18.79 -2.10
CA GLN A 60 -2.14 -17.68 -2.18
C GLN A 60 -3.20 -17.72 -1.07
N ARG A 61 -3.30 -18.81 -0.31
CA ARG A 61 -4.26 -18.93 0.78
C ARG A 61 -3.85 -18.00 1.92
N ARG A 62 -4.49 -16.83 1.96
CA ARG A 62 -4.35 -15.86 3.04
C ARG A 62 -5.65 -15.79 3.82
N VAL A 63 -5.52 -15.71 5.15
CA VAL A 63 -6.63 -15.36 6.04
C VAL A 63 -6.42 -13.89 6.37
N GLU A 64 -7.37 -13.05 5.95
CA GLU A 64 -7.35 -11.65 6.38
C GLU A 64 -7.56 -11.61 7.90
N CYS A 65 -6.60 -11.03 8.61
CA CYS A 65 -6.79 -10.74 10.02
C CYS A 65 -7.85 -9.63 10.14
N PRO A 66 -8.83 -9.75 11.05
CA PRO A 66 -9.80 -8.70 11.27
C PRO A 66 -9.06 -7.39 11.61
N PRO A 67 -9.52 -6.24 11.10
CA PRO A 67 -8.85 -4.97 11.32
C PRO A 67 -8.74 -4.70 12.81
N GLN A 68 -7.50 -4.50 13.28
CA GLN A 68 -7.23 -4.17 14.68
C GLN A 68 -7.90 -2.83 15.00
N PRO A 69 -8.69 -2.72 16.09
CA PRO A 69 -9.42 -1.49 16.40
C PRO A 69 -8.42 -0.34 16.55
N THR A 70 -8.49 0.62 15.63
CA THR A 70 -7.66 1.82 15.64
C THR A 70 -8.02 2.64 16.87
N GLN A 71 -7.16 2.61 17.89
CA GLN A 71 -7.26 3.58 18.98
C GLN A 71 -6.99 4.97 18.37
N GLY A 72 -8.05 5.77 18.23
CA GLY A 72 -7.95 7.13 17.70
C GLY A 72 -6.93 7.93 18.50
N ARG A 73 -5.82 8.30 17.86
CA ARG A 73 -4.79 9.16 18.46
C ARG A 73 -5.42 10.52 18.76
N ARG A 74 -5.73 10.81 20.03
CA ARG A 74 -6.12 12.16 20.46
C ARG A 74 -4.98 13.11 20.12
N ARG A 75 -5.17 13.96 19.11
CA ARG A 75 -4.27 15.07 18.84
C ARG A 75 -4.58 16.17 19.86
N ALA A 76 -3.73 16.31 20.87
CA ALA A 76 -3.73 17.53 21.67
C ALA A 76 -3.30 18.68 20.75
N ALA A 77 -4.18 19.67 20.56
CA ALA A 77 -3.80 20.88 19.84
C ALA A 77 -2.70 21.58 20.64
N LYS A 78 -1.46 21.60 20.11
CA LYS A 78 -0.45 22.55 20.58
C LYS A 78 -0.91 23.92 20.11
N LEU A 79 -1.45 24.72 21.02
CA LEU A 79 -1.61 26.15 20.78
C LEU A 79 -0.19 26.74 20.72
N PRO A 80 0.14 27.57 19.70
CA PRO A 80 1.39 28.32 19.71
C PRO A 80 1.42 29.22 20.94
N GLU A 81 2.57 29.30 21.61
CA GLU A 81 2.79 30.22 22.72
C GLU A 81 2.77 31.65 22.16
N SER A 82 1.59 32.26 22.16
CA SER A 82 1.39 33.64 21.76
C SER A 82 1.60 34.54 22.97
N GLU A 83 2.51 35.51 22.85
CA GLU A 83 2.69 36.55 23.84
C GLU A 83 1.40 37.38 23.98
N ILE A 84 0.81 37.37 25.18
CA ILE A 84 -0.41 38.14 25.48
C ILE A 84 0.02 39.57 25.78
N ILE A 85 -0.21 40.49 24.84
CA ILE A 85 0.14 41.91 25.01
C ILE A 85 -1.08 42.70 25.49
N ASP A 86 -0.92 43.47 26.57
CA ASP A 86 -1.95 44.40 27.03
C ASP A 86 -1.96 45.68 26.18
N PHE A 87 -3.05 45.88 25.42
CA PHE A 87 -3.26 47.06 24.60
C PHE A 87 -3.24 48.37 25.41
N LYS A 88 -3.64 48.35 26.69
CA LYS A 88 -3.61 49.53 27.55
C LYS A 88 -2.18 49.94 27.88
N ALA A 89 -1.30 48.97 28.13
CA ALA A 89 0.12 49.21 28.37
C ALA A 89 0.79 49.85 27.13
N LEU A 90 0.55 49.27 25.95
CA LEU A 90 1.04 49.83 24.68
C LEU A 90 0.55 51.26 24.42
N LEU A 91 -0.71 51.55 24.76
CA LEU A 91 -1.28 52.88 24.57
C LEU A 91 -0.63 53.92 25.51
N ALA A 92 -0.37 53.53 26.77
CA ALA A 92 0.27 54.40 27.75
C ALA A 92 1.72 54.75 27.35
N GLU A 93 2.50 53.77 26.88
CA GLU A 93 3.85 54.00 26.38
C GLU A 93 3.88 54.97 25.19
N ARG A 94 2.95 54.79 24.23
CA ARG A 94 2.84 55.69 23.07
C ARG A 94 2.50 57.12 23.48
N ARG A 95 1.60 57.28 24.46
CA ARG A 95 1.24 58.60 25.00
C ARG A 95 2.42 59.26 25.72
N ALA A 96 3.14 58.50 26.54
CA ALA A 96 4.33 59.00 27.24
C ALA A 96 5.45 59.43 26.27
N LYS A 97 5.72 58.63 25.22
CA LYS A 97 6.67 58.99 24.15
C LYS A 97 6.26 60.28 23.44
N ARG A 98 4.97 60.45 23.15
CA ARG A 98 4.44 61.66 22.48
C ARG A 98 4.51 62.91 23.38
N GLN A 99 4.31 62.76 24.68
CA GLN A 99 4.43 63.84 25.65
C GLN A 99 5.88 64.30 25.84
N LYS A 100 6.85 63.38 25.85
CA LYS A 100 8.29 63.72 25.90
C LYS A 100 8.74 64.54 24.68
N GLY A 101 8.14 64.32 23.51
CA GLY A 101 8.41 65.11 22.30
C GLY A 101 7.77 66.51 22.29
N ASN A 102 6.83 66.80 23.19
CA ASN A 102 6.09 68.06 23.23
C ASN A 102 6.42 68.93 24.45
N GLN A 103 7.43 68.55 25.25
CA GLN A 103 8.03 69.43 26.25
C GLN A 103 9.00 70.38 25.52
N ARG A 104 8.57 71.62 25.28
CA ARG A 104 9.49 72.74 24.96
C ARG A 104 10.26 73.10 26.25
N PRO A 105 11.54 73.52 26.15
CA PRO A 105 12.31 73.98 27.31
C PRO A 105 11.65 75.18 28.00
#